data_AF-A0A8C3FLG1-F1
#
_entry.id   AF-A0A8C3FLG1-F1
#
_cell.length_a   1.000
_cell.length_b   1.000
_cell.length_c   1.000
_cell.angle_alpha   90.00
_cell.angle_beta   90.00
_cell.angle_gamma   90.00
#
_symmetry.space_group_name_H-M   'P 1'
#
loop_
_entity.id
_entity.type
_entity.pdbx_description
1 polymer ?
#
loop_
_entity_poly.entity_id
_entity_poly.type
_entity_poly.pdbx_seq_one_letter_code
_entity_poly.pdbx_strand_id
1 'polypeptide(L)'
;MCFCACFQVAKLLKDYEWIASEKQLFGQPNTAYDFKTNNPKEAGQRLQKLQEKKEKLGRNVNMRAMNMLSEAEERYNDLMKRKRIVENDKSKILATIEELDQKKNEALNIAWQKVNKDFGSIFSTLLPGANAMLAAPEGQTALDGLEFKVALGNTWKENLTELSGGQRLV
;
A
#
# COMPACT_ATOMS: atom_id res chain seq x y z
N MET A 1 -1.44 73.62 -24.01
CA MET A 1 -1.82 72.33 -23.37
C MET A 1 -3.17 71.76 -23.84
N CYS A 2 -4.04 72.51 -24.55
CA CYS A 2 -5.39 72.03 -24.96
C CYS A 2 -5.44 71.02 -26.13
N PHE A 3 -4.45 71.02 -27.04
CA PHE A 3 -4.49 70.17 -28.24
C PHE A 3 -4.33 68.67 -27.93
N CYS A 4 -3.58 68.32 -26.88
CA CYS A 4 -3.27 66.93 -26.52
C CYS A 4 -4.48 66.20 -25.90
N ALA A 5 -5.23 66.89 -25.04
CA ALA A 5 -6.40 66.31 -24.38
C ALA A 5 -7.54 66.00 -25.37
N CYS A 6 -7.77 66.88 -26.36
CA CYS A 6 -8.79 66.65 -27.39
C CYS A 6 -8.48 65.43 -28.27
N PHE A 7 -7.20 65.23 -28.61
CA PHE A 7 -6.75 64.05 -29.36
C PHE A 7 -6.94 62.76 -28.57
N GLN A 8 -6.64 62.79 -27.27
CA GLN A 8 -6.76 61.62 -26.39
C GLN A 8 -8.23 61.23 -26.14
N VAL A 9 -9.12 62.21 -26.02
CA VAL A 9 -10.58 61.97 -25.93
C VAL A 9 -11.13 61.44 -27.25
N ALA A 10 -10.69 61.97 -28.40
CA ALA A 10 -11.09 61.44 -29.71
C ALA A 10 -10.65 60.00 -29.92
N LYS A 11 -9.46 59.63 -29.42
CA LYS A 11 -8.98 58.24 -29.44
C LYS A 11 -9.84 57.32 -28.56
N LEU A 12 -10.14 57.74 -27.33
CA LEU A 12 -10.98 56.94 -26.41
C LEU A 12 -12.40 56.72 -26.95
N LEU A 13 -12.99 57.73 -27.59
CA LEU A 13 -14.31 57.60 -28.24
C LEU A 13 -14.29 56.65 -29.44
N LYS A 14 -13.14 56.48 -30.09
CA LYS A 14 -12.96 55.53 -31.19
C LYS A 14 -12.73 54.11 -30.69
N ASP A 15 -11.95 53.96 -29.61
CA ASP A 15 -11.57 52.65 -29.07
C ASP A 15 -12.71 52.03 -28.22
N TYR A 16 -13.63 52.85 -27.71
CA TYR A 16 -14.70 52.41 -26.80
C TYR A 16 -16.07 53.00 -27.18
N GLU A 17 -16.85 52.23 -27.94
CA GLU A 17 -18.17 52.65 -28.45
C GLU A 17 -19.20 52.96 -27.34
N TRP A 18 -19.09 52.29 -26.18
CA TRP A 18 -19.96 52.50 -25.03
C TRP A 18 -19.86 53.94 -24.48
N ILE A 19 -18.70 54.59 -24.65
CA ILE A 19 -18.49 55.96 -24.18
C ILE A 19 -19.44 56.92 -24.91
N ALA A 20 -19.69 56.71 -26.21
CA ALA A 20 -20.59 57.57 -26.97
C ALA A 20 -22.06 57.42 -26.52
N SER A 21 -22.46 56.20 -26.16
CA SER A 21 -23.82 55.87 -25.71
C SER A 21 -24.08 56.37 -24.28
N GLU A 22 -23.08 56.26 -23.41
CA GLU A 22 -23.23 56.55 -21.97
C GLU A 22 -22.70 57.93 -21.55
N LYS A 23 -22.12 58.70 -22.48
CA LYS A 23 -21.62 60.06 -22.24
C LYS A 23 -22.63 60.96 -21.53
N GLN A 24 -23.92 60.80 -21.86
CA GLN A 24 -24.99 61.60 -21.28
C GLN A 24 -25.19 61.33 -19.77
N LEU A 25 -24.75 60.17 -19.28
CA LEU A 25 -24.86 59.75 -17.88
C LEU A 25 -23.65 60.20 -17.03
N PHE A 26 -22.58 60.70 -17.65
CA PHE A 26 -21.36 61.09 -16.92
C PHE A 26 -21.61 62.31 -16.04
N GLY A 27 -21.31 62.18 -14.74
CA GLY A 27 -21.50 63.25 -13.74
C GLY A 27 -22.94 63.47 -13.33
N GLN A 28 -23.89 62.63 -13.76
CA GLN A 28 -25.28 62.72 -13.33
C GLN A 28 -25.47 62.13 -11.93
N PRO A 29 -26.25 62.80 -11.05
CA PRO A 29 -26.51 62.30 -9.71
C PRO A 29 -27.28 60.98 -9.73
N ASN A 30 -26.98 60.08 -8.79
CA ASN A 30 -27.62 58.76 -8.68
C ASN A 30 -27.35 57.80 -9.87
N THR A 31 -26.27 58.05 -10.63
CA THR A 31 -25.78 57.14 -11.68
C THR A 31 -24.44 56.52 -11.29
N ALA A 32 -24.03 55.45 -11.96
CA ALA A 32 -22.71 54.83 -11.74
C ALA A 32 -21.53 55.78 -12.04
N TYR A 33 -21.80 56.88 -12.75
CA TYR A 33 -20.84 57.91 -13.15
C TYR A 33 -21.00 59.21 -12.35
N ASP A 34 -21.64 59.15 -11.17
CA ASP A 34 -21.70 60.27 -10.24
C ASP A 34 -20.31 60.56 -9.64
N PHE A 35 -19.62 61.54 -10.23
CA PHE A 35 -18.27 61.92 -9.82
C PHE A 35 -18.20 62.63 -8.45
N LYS A 36 -19.35 63.01 -7.87
CA LYS A 36 -19.42 63.58 -6.51
C LYS A 36 -19.40 62.49 -5.45
N THR A 37 -20.10 61.40 -5.70
CA THR A 37 -20.14 60.23 -4.79
C THR A 37 -19.00 59.26 -5.04
N ASN A 38 -18.56 59.09 -6.30
CA ASN A 38 -17.44 58.25 -6.67
C ASN A 38 -16.35 59.09 -7.35
N ASN A 39 -15.46 59.65 -6.55
CA ASN A 39 -14.41 60.53 -7.04
C ASN A 39 -13.46 59.77 -7.99
N PRO A 40 -13.35 60.17 -9.27
CA PRO A 40 -12.55 59.45 -10.26
C PRO A 40 -11.07 59.38 -9.89
N LYS A 41 -10.55 60.35 -9.11
CA LYS A 41 -9.17 60.32 -8.61
C LYS A 41 -8.97 59.25 -7.54
N GLU A 42 -9.92 59.11 -6.62
CA GLU A 42 -9.88 58.07 -5.57
C GLU A 42 -10.13 56.68 -6.14
N ALA A 43 -11.05 56.56 -7.10
CA ALA A 43 -11.29 55.33 -7.84
C ALA A 43 -10.02 54.89 -8.60
N GLY A 44 -9.30 55.81 -9.24
CA GLY A 44 -8.01 55.55 -9.88
C GLY A 44 -6.93 55.09 -8.90
N GLN A 45 -6.81 55.74 -7.74
CA GLN A 45 -5.89 55.31 -6.68
C GLN A 45 -6.26 53.94 -6.11
N ARG A 46 -7.55 53.64 -5.96
CA ARG A 46 -8.04 52.34 -5.50
C ARG A 46 -7.75 51.25 -6.52
N LEU A 47 -7.96 51.53 -7.81
CA LEU A 47 -7.61 50.63 -8.91
C LEU A 47 -6.12 50.32 -8.89
N GLN A 48 -5.26 51.34 -8.78
CA GLN A 48 -3.82 51.17 -8.70
C GLN A 48 -3.41 50.30 -7.51
N LYS A 49 -3.94 50.59 -6.30
CA LYS A 49 -3.69 49.76 -5.11
C LYS A 49 -4.14 48.30 -5.29
N LEU A 50 -5.27 48.07 -5.95
CA LEU A 50 -5.78 46.73 -6.25
C LEU A 50 -4.91 46.01 -7.28
N GLN A 51 -4.43 46.72 -8.29
CA GLN A 51 -3.50 46.21 -9.30
C GLN A 51 -2.17 45.78 -8.67
N GLU A 52 -1.58 46.65 -7.83
CA GLU A 52 -0.34 46.36 -7.10
C GLU A 52 -0.50 45.16 -6.15
N LYS A 53 -1.65 45.07 -5.45
CA LYS A 53 -1.97 43.89 -4.63
C LYS A 53 -2.08 42.63 -5.47
N LYS A 54 -2.77 42.68 -6.61
CA LYS A 54 -2.90 41.54 -7.53
C LYS A 54 -1.53 41.08 -8.05
N GLU A 55 -0.65 42.00 -8.43
CA GLU A 55 0.70 41.68 -8.89
C GLU A 55 1.58 41.12 -7.77
N LYS A 56 1.47 41.65 -6.54
CA LYS A 56 2.18 41.11 -5.37
C LYS A 56 1.71 39.70 -5.01
N LEU A 57 0.40 39.45 -5.07
CA LEU A 57 -0.18 38.12 -4.89
C LEU A 57 0.24 37.18 -6.04
N GLY A 58 0.16 37.62 -7.29
CA GLY A 58 0.56 36.83 -8.46
C GLY A 58 2.02 36.39 -8.42
N ARG A 59 2.93 37.22 -7.88
CA ARG A 59 4.34 36.85 -7.64
C ARG A 59 4.52 35.78 -6.57
N ASN A 60 3.63 35.75 -5.58
CA ASN A 60 3.70 34.81 -4.45
C ASN A 60 2.85 33.55 -4.66
N VAL A 61 1.98 33.54 -5.68
CA VAL A 61 1.17 32.37 -6.02
C VAL A 61 2.00 31.45 -6.89
N ASN A 62 2.29 30.26 -6.36
CA ASN A 62 2.92 29.19 -7.14
C ASN A 62 1.89 28.65 -8.15
N MET A 63 1.97 29.12 -9.39
CA MET A 63 1.09 28.68 -10.48
C MET A 63 1.21 27.19 -10.80
N ARG A 64 2.27 26.52 -10.34
CA ARG A 64 2.47 25.06 -10.49
C ARG A 64 1.93 24.25 -9.32
N ALA A 65 1.41 24.89 -8.26
CA ALA A 65 0.94 24.21 -7.06
C ALA A 65 -0.15 23.16 -7.36
N MET A 66 -1.06 23.46 -8.29
CA MET A 66 -2.10 22.51 -8.70
C MET A 66 -1.53 21.28 -9.40
N ASN A 67 -0.51 21.45 -10.25
CA ASN A 67 0.15 20.34 -10.93
C ASN A 67 0.97 19.50 -9.93
N MET A 68 1.71 20.16 -9.04
CA MET A 68 2.47 19.48 -7.99
C MET A 68 1.57 18.69 -7.02
N LEU A 69 0.40 19.24 -6.70
CA LEU A 69 -0.60 18.54 -5.89
C LEU A 69 -1.12 17.30 -6.62
N SER A 70 -1.50 17.45 -7.89
CA SER A 70 -2.00 16.33 -8.71
C SER A 70 -0.95 15.23 -8.85
N GLU A 71 0.31 15.58 -9.10
CA GLU A 71 1.42 14.62 -9.15
C GLU A 71 1.66 13.93 -7.80
N ALA A 72 1.56 14.66 -6.69
CA ALA A 72 1.73 14.09 -5.36
C ALA A 72 0.58 13.12 -5.00
N GLU A 73 -0.67 13.47 -5.36
CA GLU A 73 -1.84 12.61 -5.20
C GLU A 73 -1.72 11.33 -6.03
N GLU A 74 -1.28 11.44 -7.29
CA GLU A 74 -1.06 10.27 -8.15
C GLU A 74 0.00 9.33 -7.56
N ARG A 75 1.15 9.87 -7.13
CA ARG A 75 2.22 9.08 -6.48
C ARG A 75 1.73 8.43 -5.19
N TYR A 76 0.94 9.14 -4.39
CA TYR A 76 0.36 8.61 -3.17
C TYR A 76 -0.59 7.44 -3.47
N ASN A 77 -1.47 7.60 -4.45
CA ASN A 77 -2.42 6.56 -4.86
C ASN A 77 -1.71 5.32 -5.40
N ASP A 78 -0.67 5.49 -6.24
CA ASP A 78 0.14 4.38 -6.74
C ASP A 78 0.87 3.66 -5.59
N LEU A 79 1.47 4.41 -4.66
CA LEU A 79 2.14 3.84 -3.49
C LEU A 79 1.16 3.03 -2.63
N MET A 80 -0.03 3.57 -2.38
CA MET A 80 -1.08 2.89 -1.61
C MET A 80 -1.56 1.62 -2.32
N LYS A 81 -1.69 1.64 -3.65
CA LYS A 81 -2.03 0.46 -4.45
C LYS A 81 -0.94 -0.62 -4.32
N ARG A 82 0.33 -0.24 -4.48
CA ARG A 82 1.48 -1.17 -4.32
C ARG A 82 1.54 -1.76 -2.92
N LYS A 83 1.33 -0.94 -1.89
CA LYS A 83 1.29 -1.41 -0.50
C LYS A 83 0.22 -2.50 -0.30
N ARG A 84 -1.00 -2.27 -0.79
CA ARG A 84 -2.09 -3.26 -0.72
C ARG A 84 -1.75 -4.56 -1.43
N ILE A 85 -1.10 -4.48 -2.59
CA ILE A 85 -0.65 -5.67 -3.32
C ILE A 85 0.35 -6.47 -2.49
N VAL A 86 1.38 -5.81 -1.94
CA VAL A 86 2.39 -6.46 -1.09
C VAL A 86 1.79 -7.09 0.16
N GLU A 87 0.85 -6.40 0.82
CA GLU A 87 0.14 -6.94 1.98
C GLU A 87 -0.68 -8.18 1.63
N ASN A 88 -1.41 -8.14 0.51
CA ASN A 88 -2.17 -9.29 0.03
C ASN A 88 -1.28 -10.46 -0.38
N ASP A 89 -0.16 -10.20 -1.05
CA ASP A 89 0.77 -11.24 -1.47
C ASP A 89 1.45 -11.88 -0.26
N LYS A 90 1.81 -11.08 0.76
CA LYS A 90 2.29 -11.60 2.05
C LYS A 90 1.27 -12.56 2.66
N SER A 91 0.00 -12.16 2.74
CA SER A 91 -1.06 -13.02 3.30
C SER A 91 -1.23 -14.31 2.49
N LYS A 92 -1.17 -14.26 1.16
CA LYS A 92 -1.25 -15.46 0.30
C LYS A 92 -0.06 -16.39 0.51
N ILE A 93 1.15 -15.85 0.62
CA ILE A 93 2.35 -16.64 0.88
C ILE A 93 2.22 -17.39 2.21
N LEU A 94 1.78 -16.70 3.27
CA LEU A 94 1.57 -17.32 4.57
C LEU A 94 0.52 -18.43 4.53
N ALA A 95 -0.62 -18.19 3.87
CA ALA A 95 -1.64 -19.22 3.69
C ALA A 95 -1.13 -20.44 2.90
N THR A 96 -0.31 -20.19 1.88
CA THR A 96 0.30 -21.27 1.07
C THR A 96 1.31 -22.08 1.90
N ILE A 97 2.10 -21.42 2.75
CA ILE A 97 3.03 -22.11 3.67
C ILE A 97 2.26 -23.02 4.62
N GLU A 98 1.17 -22.51 5.21
CA GLU A 98 0.33 -23.30 6.12
C GLU A 98 -0.29 -24.52 5.42
N GLU A 99 -0.81 -24.35 4.21
CA GLU A 99 -1.34 -25.45 3.40
C GLU A 99 -0.26 -26.50 3.07
N LEU A 100 0.96 -26.04 2.73
CA LEU A 100 2.09 -26.93 2.44
C LEU A 100 2.53 -27.69 3.68
N ASP A 101 2.59 -27.05 4.85
CA ASP A 101 2.95 -27.70 6.10
C ASP A 101 1.91 -28.75 6.51
N GLN A 102 0.62 -28.49 6.31
CA GLN A 102 -0.44 -29.49 6.54
C GLN A 102 -0.26 -30.70 5.63
N LYS A 103 -0.09 -30.49 4.32
CA LYS A 103 0.12 -31.58 3.35
C LYS A 103 1.40 -32.38 3.65
N LYS A 104 2.47 -31.70 4.05
CA LYS A 104 3.72 -32.34 4.47
C LYS A 104 3.48 -33.26 5.66
N ASN A 105 2.78 -32.78 6.69
CA ASN A 105 2.51 -33.54 7.91
C ASN A 105 1.61 -34.76 7.63
N GLU A 106 0.58 -34.60 6.81
CA GLU A 106 -0.28 -35.69 6.38
C GLU A 106 0.49 -36.77 5.61
N ALA A 107 1.28 -36.36 4.60
CA ALA A 107 2.08 -37.28 3.81
C ALA A 107 3.10 -38.03 4.67
N LEU A 108 3.76 -37.35 5.61
CA LEU A 108 4.73 -37.95 6.50
C LEU A 108 4.07 -38.94 7.48
N ASN A 109 2.89 -38.61 8.02
CA ASN A 109 2.14 -39.50 8.90
C ASN A 109 1.70 -40.79 8.16
N ILE A 110 1.19 -40.66 6.93
CA ILE A 110 0.82 -41.82 6.10
C ILE A 110 2.05 -42.69 5.81
N ALA A 111 3.16 -42.08 5.43
CA ALA A 111 4.40 -42.80 5.17
C ALA A 111 4.91 -43.51 6.44
N TRP A 112 4.91 -42.82 7.58
CA TRP A 112 5.32 -43.40 8.87
C TRP A 112 4.45 -44.59 9.26
N GLN A 113 3.12 -44.48 9.18
CA GLN A 113 2.22 -45.59 9.49
C GLN A 113 2.49 -46.83 8.63
N LYS A 114 2.74 -46.62 7.32
CA LYS A 114 3.04 -47.70 6.40
C LYS A 114 4.39 -48.35 6.72
N VAL A 115 5.44 -47.54 6.86
CA VAL A 115 6.78 -48.03 7.20
C VAL A 115 6.78 -48.75 8.55
N ASN A 116 6.07 -48.23 9.54
CA ASN A 116 5.98 -48.83 10.88
C ASN A 116 5.28 -50.21 10.83
N LYS A 117 4.21 -50.33 10.04
CA LYS A 117 3.51 -51.60 9.82
C LYS A 117 4.42 -52.63 9.14
N ASP A 118 5.08 -52.22 8.05
CA ASP A 118 5.97 -53.11 7.29
C ASP A 118 7.18 -53.51 8.16
N PHE A 119 7.73 -52.58 8.93
CA PHE A 119 8.84 -52.81 9.85
C PHE A 119 8.49 -53.85 10.93
N GLY A 120 7.35 -53.73 11.59
CA GLY A 120 6.87 -54.71 12.56
C GLY A 120 6.62 -56.09 11.94
N SER A 121 6.10 -56.13 10.70
CA SER A 121 5.87 -57.38 9.97
C SER A 121 7.19 -58.08 9.61
N ILE A 122 8.23 -57.34 9.20
CA ILE A 122 9.54 -57.90 8.87
C ILE A 122 10.19 -58.46 10.14
N PHE A 123 10.21 -57.69 11.24
CA PHE A 123 10.83 -58.12 12.50
C PHE A 123 10.17 -59.38 13.10
N SER A 124 8.84 -59.44 13.09
CA SER A 124 8.10 -60.62 13.59
C SER A 124 8.31 -61.87 12.72
N THR A 125 8.61 -61.69 11.42
CA THR A 125 8.96 -62.80 10.51
C THR A 125 10.39 -63.30 10.77
N LEU A 126 11.34 -62.40 11.04
CA LEU A 126 12.74 -62.74 11.31
C LEU A 126 12.95 -63.34 12.70
N LEU A 127 12.24 -62.82 13.71
CA LEU A 127 12.39 -63.22 15.11
C LEU A 127 11.00 -63.56 15.70
N PRO A 128 10.62 -64.86 15.75
CA PRO A 128 9.36 -65.29 16.33
C PRO A 128 9.24 -64.86 17.80
N GLY A 129 8.19 -64.11 18.14
CA GLY A 129 7.98 -63.57 19.48
C GLY A 129 8.67 -62.23 19.77
N ALA A 130 9.28 -61.60 18.76
CA ALA A 130 9.74 -60.22 18.81
C ALA A 130 8.75 -59.28 18.11
N ASN A 131 8.58 -58.07 18.65
CA ASN A 131 7.83 -56.99 18.01
C ASN A 131 8.76 -55.78 17.83
N ALA A 132 8.57 -55.01 16.77
CA ALA A 132 9.35 -53.81 16.55
C ALA A 132 8.46 -52.69 16.00
N MET A 133 8.73 -51.45 16.39
CA MET A 133 8.03 -50.27 15.91
C MET A 133 8.96 -49.05 15.82
N LEU A 134 8.58 -48.11 14.98
CA LEU A 134 9.12 -46.76 14.90
C LEU A 134 8.21 -45.83 15.70
N ALA A 135 8.75 -45.19 16.73
CA ALA A 135 8.04 -44.23 17.56
C ALA A 135 8.76 -42.88 17.57
N ALA A 136 8.03 -41.80 17.80
CA ALA A 136 8.66 -40.53 18.09
C ALA A 136 9.42 -40.60 19.44
N PRO A 137 10.56 -39.90 19.57
CA PRO A 137 11.23 -39.72 20.85
C PRO A 137 10.30 -39.14 21.91
N GLU A 138 10.64 -39.35 23.18
CA GLU A 138 9.82 -38.85 24.28
C GLU A 138 9.70 -37.32 24.24
N GLY A 139 8.46 -36.82 24.17
CA GLY A 139 8.16 -35.38 24.08
C GLY A 139 8.29 -34.77 22.68
N GLN A 140 8.56 -35.56 21.64
CA GLN A 140 8.69 -35.10 20.25
C GLN A 140 7.58 -35.66 19.35
N THR A 141 7.46 -35.11 18.14
CA THR A 141 6.55 -35.63 17.11
C THR A 141 7.30 -36.48 16.10
N ALA A 142 6.57 -37.30 15.32
CA ALA A 142 7.16 -38.08 14.23
C ALA A 142 7.88 -37.23 13.16
N LEU A 143 7.65 -35.91 13.15
CA LEU A 143 8.31 -34.96 12.26
C LEU A 143 9.72 -34.58 12.76
N ASP A 144 9.95 -34.63 14.07
CA ASP A 144 11.21 -34.21 14.69
C ASP A 144 12.25 -35.33 14.67
N GLY A 145 11.79 -36.58 14.59
CA GLY A 145 12.62 -37.77 14.51
C GLY A 145 11.83 -39.04 14.80
N LEU A 146 12.43 -40.18 14.47
CA LEU A 146 11.89 -41.50 14.79
C LEU A 146 12.99 -42.35 15.44
N GLU A 147 12.61 -43.05 16.49
CA GLU A 147 13.44 -43.99 17.22
C GLU A 147 12.90 -45.41 17.09
N PHE A 148 13.83 -46.37 17.16
CA PHE A 148 13.52 -47.78 17.07
C PHE A 148 13.18 -48.34 18.44
N LYS A 149 11.97 -48.89 18.59
CA LYS A 149 11.57 -49.62 19.78
C LYS A 149 11.37 -51.09 19.43
N VAL A 150 12.02 -51.97 20.17
CA VAL A 150 11.95 -53.42 19.96
C VAL A 150 11.52 -54.09 21.26
N ALA A 151 10.57 -55.01 21.18
CA ALA A 151 10.19 -55.90 22.27
C ALA A 151 10.62 -57.33 21.96
N LEU A 152 11.22 -57.97 22.96
CA LEU A 152 11.54 -59.39 22.96
C LEU A 152 10.67 -60.05 24.03
N GLY A 153 9.67 -60.83 23.62
CA GLY A 153 8.63 -61.32 24.54
C GLY A 153 7.74 -60.18 25.05
N ASN A 154 7.70 -59.96 26.37
CA ASN A 154 6.84 -58.95 27.02
C ASN A 154 7.56 -57.63 27.36
N THR A 155 8.87 -57.52 27.12
CA THR A 155 9.67 -56.36 27.55
C THR A 155 10.03 -55.48 26.36
N TRP A 156 9.54 -54.25 26.36
CA TRP A 156 9.93 -53.21 25.40
C TRP A 156 11.28 -52.59 25.76
N LYS A 157 12.11 -52.37 24.75
CA LYS A 157 13.43 -51.77 24.85
C LYS A 157 13.46 -50.49 24.02
N GLU A 158 13.96 -49.43 24.64
CA GLU A 158 13.99 -48.07 24.06
C GLU A 158 15.06 -47.92 22.98
N ASN A 159 16.13 -48.73 22.99
CA ASN A 159 17.25 -48.59 22.06
C ASN A 159 17.91 -49.92 21.65
N LEU A 160 18.39 -49.99 20.40
CA LEU A 160 19.19 -51.11 19.84
C LEU A 160 20.50 -51.37 20.61
N THR A 161 21.01 -50.39 21.36
CA THR A 161 22.20 -50.51 22.20
C THR A 161 22.01 -51.48 23.37
N GLU A 162 20.78 -51.72 23.81
CA GLU A 162 20.46 -52.69 24.87
C GLU A 162 20.40 -54.15 24.37
N LEU A 163 20.54 -54.38 23.07
CA LEU A 163 20.49 -55.71 22.47
C LEU A 163 21.88 -56.36 22.44
N SER A 164 21.93 -57.69 22.56
CA SER A 164 23.18 -58.44 22.46
C SER A 164 23.78 -58.30 21.05
N GLY A 165 25.10 -58.42 20.90
CA GLY A 165 25.78 -58.20 19.61
C GLY A 165 25.25 -59.06 18.45
N GLY A 166 24.73 -60.26 18.75
CA GLY A 166 24.07 -61.11 17.76
C GLY A 166 22.66 -60.66 17.38
N GLN A 167 21.93 -60.02 18.30
CA GLN A 167 20.61 -59.44 18.03
C GLN A 167 20.67 -58.12 17.25
N ARG A 168 21.80 -57.41 17.30
CA ARG A 168 22.04 -56.20 16.50
C ARG A 168 22.44 -56.50 15.05
N LEU A 169 22.90 -57.72 14.79
CA LEU A 169 23.40 -58.17 13.49
C LEU A 169 22.29 -58.75 12.60
N VAL A 170 21.14 -59.07 13.21
CA VAL A 170 19.90 -59.54 12.56
C VAL A 170 18.98 -58.34 12.34
#